data_AF-A0A933CNU0-F1
#
_entry.id   AF-A0A933CNU0-F1
#
_cell.length_a   1.000
_cell.length_b   1.000
_cell.length_c   1.000
_cell.angle_alpha   90.00
_cell.angle_beta   90.00
_cell.angle_gamma   90.00
#
_symmetry.space_group_name_H-M   'P 1'
#
loop_
_entity.id
_entity.type
_entity.pdbx_description
1 polymer ?
#
loop_
_entity_poly.entity_id
_entity_poly.type
_entity_poly.pdbx_seq_one_letter_code
_entity_poly.pdbx_strand_id
1 'polypeptide(L)' 'MTYLEVSYRYAGPLSPAQVKALGELASHYGILRIRVDEANRVASIQFDASRLKETEVVHWVRRAAIPLTEKVEVSRSPA' A
#
# COMPACT_ATOMS: atom_id res chain seq x y z
N MET A 1 11.99 7.21 14.66
CA MET A 1 11.19 6.46 13.67
C MET A 1 10.82 7.42 12.56
N THR A 2 10.81 6.96 11.31
CA THR A 2 10.57 7.82 10.14
C THR A 2 9.41 7.24 9.36
N TYR A 3 8.27 7.94 9.31
CA TYR A 3 7.07 7.43 8.66
C TYR A 3 6.94 8.01 7.25
N LEU A 4 6.86 7.11 6.27
CA LEU A 4 6.62 7.47 4.87
C LEU A 4 5.31 6.86 4.39
N GLU A 5 4.75 7.49 3.36
CA GLU A 5 3.60 6.96 2.62
C GLU A 5 3.99 6.86 1.16
N VAL A 6 3.66 5.72 0.55
CA VAL A 6 3.82 5.51 -0.89
C VAL A 6 2.49 5.07 -1.48
N SER A 7 2.19 5.51 -2.69
CA SER A 7 0.95 5.17 -3.36
C SER A 7 1.21 4.56 -4.72
N TYR A 8 0.40 3.56 -5.04
CA TYR A 8 0.48 2.82 -6.29
C TYR A 8 -0.91 2.64 -6.89
N ARG A 9 -1.02 2.69 -8.21
CA ARG A 9 -2.21 2.14 -8.86
C ARG A 9 -2.23 0.63 -8.73
N TYR A 10 -3.43 0.06 -8.80
CA TYR A 10 -3.62 -1.38 -8.93
C TYR A 10 -4.61 -1.71 -10.05
N ALA A 11 -4.48 -2.92 -10.61
CA ALA A 11 -5.33 -3.40 -11.69
C ALA A 11 -6.54 -4.20 -11.17
N GLY A 12 -7.69 -4.00 -11.83
CA GLY A 12 -8.93 -4.72 -11.53
C GLY A 12 -9.57 -4.36 -10.18
N PRO A 13 -10.79 -4.87 -9.91
CA PRO A 13 -11.37 -4.80 -8.58
C PRO A 13 -10.62 -5.72 -7.62
N LEU A 14 -10.47 -5.30 -6.36
CA LEU A 14 -9.96 -6.19 -5.32
C LEU A 14 -11.05 -7.16 -4.90
N SER A 15 -10.73 -8.45 -4.86
CA SER A 15 -11.60 -9.47 -4.27
C SER A 15 -11.64 -9.33 -2.75
N PRO A 16 -12.70 -9.80 -2.08
CA PRO A 16 -12.78 -9.81 -0.62
C PRO A 16 -11.59 -10.53 0.06
N ALA A 17 -11.04 -11.56 -0.60
CA ALA A 17 -9.87 -12.27 -0.11
C ALA A 17 -8.59 -11.41 -0.15
N GLN A 18 -8.40 -10.63 -1.21
CA GLN A 18 -7.29 -9.67 -1.32
C GLN A 18 -7.42 -8.55 -0.28
N VAL A 19 -8.62 -8.02 -0.07
CA VAL A 19 -8.89 -7.01 0.96
C VAL A 19 -8.58 -7.55 2.37
N LYS A 20 -8.95 -8.81 2.65
CA LYS A 20 -8.61 -9.46 3.92
C LYS A 20 -7.10 -9.62 4.10
N ALA A 21 -6.39 -10.09 3.07
CA ALA A 21 -4.93 -10.27 3.11
C ALA A 21 -4.17 -8.95 3.37
N LEU A 22 -4.69 -7.81 2.88
CA LEU A 22 -4.15 -6.50 3.21
C LEU A 22 -4.24 -6.17 4.70
N GLY A 23 -5.38 -6.49 5.32
CA GLY A 23 -5.58 -6.28 6.75
C GLY A 23 -4.58 -7.07 7.59
N GLU A 24 -4.27 -8.31 7.19
CA GLU A 24 -3.28 -9.16 7.85
C GLU A 24 -1.84 -8.61 7.67
N LEU A 25 -1.54 -8.00 6.51
CA LEU A 25 -0.23 -7.38 6.24
C LEU A 25 0.09 -6.21 7.17
N ALA A 26 -0.90 -5.37 7.51
CA ALA A 26 -0.70 -4.24 8.40
C ALA A 26 -0.36 -4.67 9.84
N SER A 27 -0.69 -5.91 10.21
CA SER A 27 -0.30 -6.53 11.48
C SER A 27 1.14 -7.06 11.46
N HIS A 28 1.77 -7.15 10.28
CA HIS A 28 3.11 -7.68 10.08
C HIS A 28 4.14 -6.56 9.79
N TYR A 29 5.24 -6.61 10.54
CA TYR A 29 6.52 -5.90 10.37
C TYR A 29 6.52 -4.60 9.55
N GLY A 30 6.64 -3.45 10.22
CA GLY A 30 7.04 -2.17 9.62
C GLY A 30 5.99 -1.47 8.74
N ILE A 31 4.97 -2.17 8.27
CA ILE A 31 3.78 -1.57 7.64
C ILE A 31 2.83 -1.11 8.75
N LEU A 32 2.32 0.10 8.61
CA LEU A 32 1.49 0.75 9.63
C LEU A 32 0.03 0.82 9.20
N ARG A 33 -0.21 1.13 7.92
CA ARG A 33 -1.56 1.29 7.39
C ARG A 33 -1.58 1.09 5.88
N ILE A 34 -2.63 0.43 5.39
CA ILE A 34 -2.93 0.35 3.97
C ILE A 34 -4.32 0.97 3.77
N ARG A 35 -4.43 1.89 2.81
CA ARG A 35 -5.68 2.51 2.39
C ARG A 35 -5.91 2.20 0.93
N VAL A 36 -7.12 1.75 0.59
CA VAL A 36 -7.52 1.50 -0.79
C VAL A 36 -8.57 2.52 -1.18
N ASP A 37 -8.29 3.27 -2.23
CA ASP A 37 -9.24 4.09 -2.94
C ASP A 37 -9.70 3.31 -4.18
N GLU A 38 -10.91 2.74 -4.10
CA GLU A 38 -11.50 1.97 -5.19
C GLU A 38 -11.96 2.85 -6.36
N ALA A 39 -12.37 4.10 -6.09
CA ALA A 39 -12.80 5.03 -7.11
C ALA A 39 -11.63 5.40 -8.04
N ASN A 40 -10.45 5.64 -7.46
CA ASN A 40 -9.24 6.01 -8.20
C ASN A 40 -8.33 4.81 -8.55
N ARG A 41 -8.65 3.62 -8.03
CA ARG A 41 -7.81 2.41 -8.10
C ARG A 41 -6.38 2.66 -7.60
N VAL A 42 -6.27 3.30 -6.45
CA VAL A 42 -5.00 3.64 -5.78
C VAL A 42 -4.93 2.98 -4.42
N ALA A 43 -3.80 2.35 -4.10
CA ALA A 43 -3.47 1.86 -2.78
C ALA A 43 -2.35 2.74 -2.18
N SER A 44 -2.61 3.34 -1.02
CA SER A 44 -1.61 4.06 -0.23
C SER A 44 -1.14 3.21 0.93
N ILE A 45 0.18 3.09 1.08
CA ILE A 45 0.83 2.27 2.10
C ILE A 45 1.73 3.16 2.95
N GLN A 46 1.42 3.21 4.24
CA GLN A 46 2.21 3.88 5.25
C GLN A 46 3.12 2.87 5.96
N PHE A 47 4.40 3.21 6.12
CA PHE A 47 5.41 2.32 6.71
C PHE A 47 6.49 3.09 7.49
N ASP A 48 7.18 2.40 8.40
CA ASP A 48 8.37 2.91 9.09
C ASP A 48 9.62 2.68 8.24
N ALA A 49 10.11 3.76 7.63
CA ALA A 49 11.30 3.78 6.79
C ALA A 49 12.62 3.53 7.56
N SER A 50 12.59 3.52 8.89
CA SER A 50 13.73 3.01 9.67
C SER A 50 13.81 1.49 9.69
N ARG A 51 12.76 0.79 9.25
CA ARG A 51 12.65 -0.68 9.25
C ARG A 51 12.49 -1.27 7.85
N LEU A 52 11.84 -0.56 6.93
CA LEU A 52 11.53 -1.05 5.59
C LEU A 52 11.95 -0.05 4.52
N LYS A 53 12.45 -0.58 3.40
CA LYS A 53 12.57 0.17 2.15
C LYS A 53 11.27 0.08 1.37
N GLU A 54 10.99 1.09 0.54
CA GLU A 54 9.82 1.12 -0.34
C GLU A 54 9.73 -0.14 -1.23
N THR A 55 10.86 -0.64 -1.74
CA THR A 55 10.91 -1.86 -2.56
C THR A 55 10.43 -3.11 -1.81
N GLU A 56 10.69 -3.19 -0.50
CA GLU A 56 10.25 -4.30 0.35
C GLU A 56 8.74 -4.20 0.61
N VAL A 57 8.23 -2.98 0.82
CA VAL A 57 6.79 -2.72 0.93
C VAL A 57 6.05 -3.20 -0.32
N VAL A 58 6.54 -2.83 -1.51
CA VAL A 58 5.95 -3.27 -2.79
C VAL A 58 5.99 -4.79 -2.94
N HIS A 59 7.10 -5.44 -2.55
CA HIS A 59 7.21 -6.90 -2.58
C HIS A 59 6.13 -7.57 -1.74
N TRP A 60 5.92 -7.12 -0.50
CA TRP A 60 4.94 -7.71 0.40
C TRP A 60 3.50 -7.48 -0.05
N VAL A 61 3.19 -6.28 -0.55
CA VAL A 61 1.84 -5.97 -1.05
C VAL A 61 1.51 -6.79 -2.31
N ARG A 62 2.47 -6.97 -3.22
CA ARG A 62 2.30 -7.88 -4.37
C ARG A 62 2.13 -9.33 -3.95
N ARG A 63 2.80 -9.77 -2.87
CA ARG A 63 2.63 -11.13 -2.32
C ARG A 63 1.24 -11.34 -1.73
N ALA A 64 0.57 -10.31 -1.22
CA ALA A 64 -0.86 -10.35 -0.88
C ALA A 64 -1.79 -10.31 -2.11
N ALA A 65 -1.26 -10.70 -3.27
CA ALA A 65 -1.96 -10.79 -4.54
C ALA A 65 -2.54 -9.46 -5.04
N ILE A 66 -2.00 -8.31 -4.62
CA ILE A 66 -2.42 -7.03 -5.21
C ILE A 66 -1.57 -6.73 -6.44
N PRO A 67 -2.21 -6.57 -7.62
CA PRO A 67 -1.50 -6.26 -8.85
C PRO A 67 -1.13 -4.78 -8.90
N LEU A 68 -0.16 -4.35 -8.08
CA LEU A 68 0.39 -3.00 -8.11
C LEU A 68 1.07 -2.72 -9.45
N THR A 69 0.67 -1.65 -10.11
CA THR A 69 1.17 -1.26 -11.44
C THR A 69 2.20 -0.14 -11.36
N GLU A 70 1.75 1.11 -11.38
CA GLU A 70 2.59 2.31 -11.39
C GLU A 70 2.56 3.02 -10.04
N LYS A 71 3.70 3.63 -9.66
CA LYS A 71 3.75 4.54 -8.52
C LYS A 71 3.02 5.82 -8.89
N VAL A 72 2.20 6.32 -7.98
CA VAL A 72 1.53 7.61 -8.14
C VAL A 72 2.03 8.58 -7.09
N GLU A 73 2.37 9.80 -7.52
CA GLU A 73 2.43 10.91 -6.60
C GLU A 73 1.01 11.27 -6.23
N VAL A 74 0.64 10.98 -4.98
CA VAL A 74 -0.53 11.63 -4.41
C VAL A 74 -0.10 13.04 -4.10
N SER A 75 -0.38 13.96 -5.03
CA SER A 75 -0.34 15.37 -4.74
C SER A 75 -1.23 15.59 -3.52
N ARG A 76 -0.62 15.80 -2.35
CA ARG A 76 -1.36 16.31 -1.21
C ARG A 76 -1.89 17.66 -1.66
N SER A 77 -3.18 17.77 -1.97
CA SER A 77 -3.80 19.08 -2.00
C SER A 77 -3.55 19.70 -0.63
N PRO A 78 -2.85 20.84 -0.53
CA PRO A 78 -2.75 21.55 0.73
C PRO A 78 -4.18 21.95 1.12
N ALA A 79 -4.60 21.51 2.31
CA ALA A 79 -5.81 21.99 2.94
C ALA A 79 -5.69 23.49 3.24
#